data_AF-A0A838ERW7-F1
#
_entry.id   AF-A0A838ERW7-F1
#
_cell.length_a   1.000
_cell.length_b   1.000
_cell.length_c   1.000
_cell.angle_alpha   90.00
_cell.angle_beta   90.00
_cell.angle_gamma   90.00
#
_symmetry.space_group_name_H-M   'P 1'
#
loop_
_entity.id
_entity.type
_entity.pdbx_description
1 polymer ?
#
loop_
_entity_poly.entity_id
_entity_poly.type
_entity_poly.pdbx_seq_one_letter_code
_entity_poly.pdbx_strand_id
1 'polypeptide(L)'
;MQKGNETQGAFGTPTVVHFGVALFVAVLISAPWPALWNVALLLGLIGLGGILYIIIVIQRTRHQMQYQPVMEDWLWHTILPLVSYSGIFVAAFLLMSNPDPALFIVGAATVLFLFIGIHNSWDTVTYVLVVRSQADNKDQDNI
;
A
#
# COMPACT_ATOMS: atom_id res chain seq x y z
N MET A 1 7.41 -26.55 18.61
CA MET A 1 8.14 -25.36 18.13
C MET A 1 7.64 -25.01 16.72
N GLN A 2 6.55 -24.26 16.60
CA GLN A 2 6.00 -23.83 15.30
C GLN A 2 5.02 -22.67 15.52
N LYS A 3 5.51 -21.54 16.03
CA LYS A 3 4.68 -20.32 16.19
C LYS A 3 5.40 -19.01 15.78
N GLY A 4 6.64 -19.11 15.31
CA GLY A 4 7.47 -17.95 14.95
C GLY A 4 7.44 -17.53 13.47
N ASN A 5 6.96 -18.40 12.56
CA ASN A 5 7.04 -18.13 11.12
C ASN A 5 5.77 -17.48 10.52
N GLU A 6 4.64 -17.53 11.22
CA GLU A 6 3.36 -17.03 10.67
C GLU A 6 3.17 -15.52 10.87
N THR A 7 3.90 -14.90 11.80
CA THR A 7 3.85 -13.46 12.05
C THR A 7 4.77 -12.64 11.15
N GLN A 8 5.66 -13.25 10.35
CA GLN A 8 6.55 -12.49 9.45
C GLN A 8 5.99 -12.30 8.03
N GLY A 9 5.16 -13.24 7.55
CA GLY A 9 4.56 -13.17 6.20
C GLY A 9 3.33 -12.26 6.09
N ALA A 10 2.67 -11.94 7.21
CA ALA A 10 1.43 -11.17 7.21
C ALA A 10 1.66 -9.65 7.10
N PHE A 11 2.77 -9.12 7.63
CA PHE A 11 3.03 -7.67 7.72
C PHE A 11 3.90 -7.09 6.59
N GLY A 12 4.72 -7.91 5.92
CA GLY A 12 5.58 -7.41 4.83
C GLY A 12 4.83 -7.12 3.52
N THR A 13 3.75 -7.88 3.27
CA THR A 13 3.13 -7.96 1.94
C THR A 13 2.45 -6.66 1.47
N PRO A 14 1.67 -5.92 2.29
CA PRO A 14 1.04 -4.68 1.83
C PRO A 14 2.05 -3.54 1.60
N THR A 15 3.03 -3.43 2.49
CA THR A 15 4.00 -2.32 2.50
C THR A 15 4.97 -2.39 1.33
N VAL A 16 5.49 -3.59 1.04
CA VAL A 16 6.35 -3.82 -0.14
C VAL A 16 5.58 -3.56 -1.42
N VAL A 17 4.28 -3.87 -1.46
CA VAL A 17 3.44 -3.60 -2.62
C VAL A 17 3.30 -2.10 -2.87
N HIS A 18 3.03 -1.26 -1.86
CA HIS A 18 2.91 0.20 -2.07
C HIS A 18 4.21 0.84 -2.53
N PHE A 19 5.35 0.49 -1.92
CA PHE A 19 6.67 0.94 -2.39
C PHE A 19 6.96 0.45 -3.81
N GLY A 20 6.68 -0.83 -4.09
CA GLY A 20 6.87 -1.42 -5.41
C GLY A 20 6.03 -0.73 -6.47
N VAL A 21 4.77 -0.41 -6.16
CA VAL A 21 3.86 0.34 -7.05
C VAL A 21 4.40 1.75 -7.29
N ALA A 22 4.86 2.46 -6.27
CA ALA A 22 5.42 3.80 -6.43
C ALA A 22 6.65 3.81 -7.36
N LEU A 23 7.59 2.87 -7.14
CA LEU A 23 8.77 2.71 -8.00
C LEU A 23 8.40 2.29 -9.41
N PHE A 24 7.43 1.37 -9.55
CA PHE A 24 6.98 0.91 -10.86
C PHE A 24 6.34 2.05 -11.66
N VAL A 25 5.47 2.85 -11.03
CA VAL A 25 4.87 4.05 -11.65
C VAL A 25 5.95 5.06 -12.05
N ALA A 26 6.97 5.27 -11.21
CA ALA A 26 8.08 6.17 -11.55
C ALA A 26 8.87 5.69 -12.78
N VAL A 27 9.15 4.39 -12.88
CA VAL A 27 9.79 3.78 -14.05
C VAL A 27 8.90 3.91 -15.29
N LEU A 28 7.60 3.63 -15.16
CA LEU A 28 6.65 3.76 -16.26
C LEU A 28 6.59 5.19 -16.78
N ILE A 29 6.55 6.20 -15.93
CA ILE A 29 6.49 7.59 -16.41
C ILE A 29 7.82 8.07 -16.99
N SER A 30 8.94 7.53 -16.53
CA SER A 30 10.28 7.94 -17.00
C SER A 30 10.71 7.28 -18.31
N ALA A 31 10.12 6.15 -18.67
CA ALA A 31 10.49 5.42 -19.87
C ALA A 31 10.07 6.20 -21.15
N PRO A 32 10.87 6.14 -22.23
CA PRO A 32 10.57 6.84 -23.47
C PRO A 32 9.55 6.06 -24.31
N TRP A 33 8.27 6.19 -23.97
CA TRP A 33 7.22 5.46 -24.67
C TRP A 33 6.98 6.01 -26.09
N PRO A 34 6.83 5.13 -27.09
CA PRO A 34 6.52 5.55 -28.46
C PRO A 34 5.09 6.09 -28.58
N ALA A 35 4.19 5.74 -27.66
CA ALA A 35 2.82 6.21 -27.64
C ALA A 35 2.28 6.34 -26.21
N LEU A 36 1.53 7.42 -25.97
CA LEU A 36 0.95 7.75 -24.65
C LEU A 36 -0.08 6.72 -24.17
N TRP A 37 -0.81 6.06 -25.09
CA TRP A 37 -1.82 5.07 -24.71
C TRP A 37 -1.23 3.84 -24.02
N ASN A 38 0.04 3.47 -24.32
CA ASN A 38 0.72 2.36 -23.66
C ASN A 38 0.86 2.62 -22.16
N VAL A 39 1.30 3.83 -21.80
CA VAL A 39 1.43 4.27 -20.40
C VAL A 39 0.07 4.36 -19.75
N ALA A 40 -0.91 4.96 -20.43
CA ALA A 40 -2.27 5.11 -19.94
C ALA A 40 -2.87 3.75 -19.58
N LEU A 41 -2.73 2.73 -20.44
CA LEU A 41 -3.25 1.40 -20.14
C LEU A 41 -2.57 0.74 -18.93
N LEU A 42 -1.23 0.82 -18.84
CA LEU A 42 -0.51 0.24 -17.72
C LEU A 42 -0.89 0.91 -16.39
N LEU A 43 -0.98 2.24 -16.38
CA LEU A 43 -1.50 2.99 -15.22
C LEU A 43 -2.95 2.60 -14.89
N GLY A 44 -3.80 2.46 -15.90
CA GLY A 44 -5.19 2.02 -15.73
C GLY A 44 -5.28 0.64 -15.08
N LEU A 45 -4.45 -0.32 -15.52
CA LEU A 45 -4.39 -1.66 -14.92
C LEU A 45 -3.87 -1.64 -13.49
N ILE A 46 -2.85 -0.83 -13.19
CA ILE A 46 -2.32 -0.66 -11.81
C ILE A 46 -3.41 -0.09 -10.90
N GLY A 47 -4.05 1.01 -11.32
CA GLY A 47 -5.11 1.66 -10.55
C GLY A 47 -6.29 0.73 -10.29
N LEU A 48 -6.78 0.06 -11.34
CA LEU A 48 -7.88 -0.90 -11.22
C LEU A 48 -7.51 -2.09 -10.33
N GLY A 49 -6.34 -2.69 -10.53
CA GLY A 49 -5.86 -3.82 -9.74
C GLY A 49 -5.74 -3.48 -8.25
N GLY A 50 -5.23 -2.29 -7.93
CA GLY A 50 -5.14 -1.81 -6.56
C GLY A 50 -6.49 -1.53 -5.90
N ILE A 51 -7.45 -0.96 -6.64
CA ILE A 51 -8.83 -0.80 -6.16
C ILE A 51 -9.44 -2.16 -5.83
N LEU A 52 -9.33 -3.13 -6.74
CA LEU A 52 -9.85 -4.48 -6.52
C LEU A 52 -9.19 -5.16 -5.31
N TYR A 53 -7.88 -5.02 -5.16
CA TYR A 53 -7.15 -5.53 -4.00
C TYR A 53 -7.70 -4.96 -2.69
N ILE A 54 -7.91 -3.64 -2.61
CA ILE A 54 -8.45 -3.00 -1.41
C ILE A 54 -9.87 -3.47 -1.11
N ILE A 55 -10.72 -3.62 -2.14
CA ILE A 55 -12.07 -4.16 -1.96
C ILE A 55 -12.01 -5.57 -1.34
N ILE A 56 -11.11 -6.42 -1.82
CA ILE A 56 -10.90 -7.77 -1.27
C ILE A 56 -10.43 -7.70 0.18
N VAL A 57 -9.50 -6.80 0.52
CA VAL A 57 -9.01 -6.60 1.89
C VAL A 57 -10.15 -6.15 2.81
N ILE A 58 -10.95 -5.15 2.42
CA ILE A 58 -12.11 -4.67 3.19
C ILE A 58 -13.10 -5.82 3.42
N GLN A 59 -13.44 -6.57 2.38
CA GLN A 59 -14.37 -7.70 2.49
C GLN A 59 -13.84 -8.74 3.49
N ARG A 60 -12.55 -9.08 3.40
CA ARG A 60 -11.91 -10.04 4.31
C ARG A 60 -11.92 -9.55 5.75
N THR A 61 -11.58 -8.28 6.01
CA THR A 61 -11.57 -7.69 7.35
C THR A 61 -12.97 -7.65 7.95
N ARG A 62 -14.00 -7.29 7.15
CA ARG A 62 -15.40 -7.28 7.60
C ARG A 62 -15.96 -8.67 7.92
N HIS A 63 -15.40 -9.73 7.35
CA HIS A 63 -15.79 -11.10 7.69
C HIS A 63 -15.12 -11.64 8.97
N GLN A 64 -14.04 -11.01 9.46
CA GLN A 64 -13.25 -11.47 10.61
C GLN A 64 -13.55 -10.70 11.92
N MET A 65 -14.82 -10.38 12.17
CA MET A 65 -15.41 -9.47 13.21
C MET A 65 -14.99 -9.63 14.69
N GLN A 66 -13.86 -10.25 15.04
CA GLN A 66 -13.36 -10.36 16.41
C GLN A 66 -12.32 -9.28 16.80
N TYR A 67 -11.81 -8.51 15.83
CA TYR A 67 -10.88 -7.39 16.07
C TYR A 67 -11.58 -6.07 15.72
N GLN A 68 -11.64 -5.11 16.65
CA GLN A 68 -12.13 -3.77 16.36
C GLN A 68 -10.99 -2.93 15.76
N PRO A 69 -11.02 -2.61 14.46
CA PRO A 69 -9.93 -1.84 13.84
C PRO A 69 -9.97 -0.41 14.38
N VAL A 70 -8.82 0.12 14.76
CA VAL A 70 -8.71 1.52 15.19
C VAL A 70 -8.89 2.41 13.96
N MET A 71 -9.41 3.63 14.13
CA MET A 71 -9.70 4.53 13.00
C MET A 71 -8.44 4.87 12.17
N GLU A 72 -7.27 4.87 12.82
CA GLU A 72 -5.97 5.08 12.18
C GLU A 72 -5.62 3.96 11.18
N ASP A 73 -5.86 2.70 11.54
CA ASP A 73 -5.64 1.55 10.66
C ASP A 73 -6.48 1.65 9.38
N TRP A 74 -7.72 2.12 9.49
CA TRP A 74 -8.60 2.33 8.34
C TRP A 74 -8.08 3.43 7.42
N LEU A 75 -7.59 4.53 8.00
CA LEU A 75 -7.08 5.64 7.22
C LEU A 75 -5.85 5.22 6.40
N TRP A 76 -4.87 4.57 7.03
CA TRP A 76 -3.59 4.23 6.43
C TRP A 76 -3.60 2.98 5.57
N HIS A 77 -4.41 1.97 5.91
CA HIS A 77 -4.43 0.70 5.15
C HIS A 77 -5.56 0.60 4.13
N THR A 78 -6.57 1.47 4.20
CA THR A 78 -7.74 1.38 3.32
C THR A 78 -8.00 2.68 2.56
N ILE A 79 -8.20 3.79 3.25
CA ILE A 79 -8.66 5.03 2.62
C ILE A 79 -7.56 5.66 1.75
N LEU A 80 -6.38 5.90 2.31
CA LEU A 80 -5.28 6.54 1.57
C LEU A 80 -4.79 5.69 0.38
N PRO A 81 -4.64 4.36 0.51
CA PRO A 81 -4.37 3.51 -0.65
C PRO A 81 -5.46 3.60 -1.72
N LEU A 82 -6.74 3.62 -1.33
CA LEU A 82 -7.86 3.67 -2.28
C LEU A 82 -7.88 4.98 -3.05
N VAL A 83 -7.63 6.09 -2.37
CA VAL A 83 -7.49 7.42 -2.99
C VAL A 83 -6.34 7.42 -3.99
N SER A 84 -5.20 6.83 -3.63
CA SER A 84 -4.01 6.76 -4.49
C SER A 84 -4.28 5.94 -5.75
N TYR A 85 -4.81 4.71 -5.63
CA TYR A 85 -5.12 3.87 -6.78
C TYR A 85 -6.24 4.43 -7.65
N SER A 86 -7.25 5.06 -7.05
CA SER A 86 -8.30 5.77 -7.81
C SER A 86 -7.74 6.96 -8.56
N GLY A 87 -6.81 7.71 -7.95
CA GLY A 87 -6.09 8.80 -8.61
C GLY A 87 -5.31 8.32 -9.83
N ILE A 88 -4.54 7.23 -9.70
CA ILE A 88 -3.83 6.60 -10.83
C ILE A 88 -4.80 6.15 -11.92
N PHE A 89 -5.92 5.52 -11.55
CA PHE A 89 -6.94 5.07 -12.50
C PHE A 89 -7.57 6.24 -13.27
N VAL A 90 -7.95 7.32 -12.58
CA VAL A 90 -8.48 8.53 -13.22
C VAL A 90 -7.44 9.20 -14.10
N ALA A 91 -6.20 9.29 -13.63
CA ALA A 91 -5.10 9.87 -14.39
C ALA A 91 -4.82 9.10 -15.70
N ALA A 92 -5.00 7.78 -15.70
CA ALA A 92 -4.88 6.98 -16.91
C ALA A 92 -5.83 7.43 -18.03
N PHE A 93 -7.08 7.75 -17.72
CA PHE A 93 -8.03 8.29 -18.70
C PHE A 93 -7.68 9.73 -19.10
N LEU A 94 -7.31 10.56 -18.12
CA LEU A 94 -6.95 11.95 -18.38
C LEU A 94 -5.68 12.10 -19.21
N LEU A 95 -4.73 11.16 -19.11
CA LEU A 95 -3.44 11.22 -19.80
C LEU A 95 -3.59 11.33 -21.33
N MET A 96 -4.66 10.76 -21.90
CA MET A 96 -4.93 10.85 -23.35
C MET A 96 -5.53 12.18 -23.79
N SER A 97 -6.20 12.91 -22.90
CA SER A 97 -6.87 14.18 -23.23
C SER A 97 -6.11 15.41 -22.72
N ASN A 98 -5.58 15.36 -21.50
CA ASN A 98 -4.90 16.45 -20.81
C ASN A 98 -3.71 15.89 -20.01
N PRO A 99 -2.50 15.80 -20.59
CA PRO A 99 -1.35 15.17 -19.96
C PRO A 99 -0.88 15.90 -18.70
N ASP A 100 -0.86 17.24 -18.69
CA ASP A 100 -0.34 18.04 -17.57
C ASP A 100 -1.05 17.72 -16.24
N PRO A 101 -2.39 17.85 -16.12
CA PRO A 101 -3.08 17.51 -14.87
C PRO A 101 -2.98 16.01 -14.54
N ALA A 102 -2.93 15.13 -15.56
CA ALA A 102 -2.77 13.71 -15.33
C ALA A 102 -1.43 13.40 -14.65
N LEU A 103 -0.33 14.02 -15.09
CA LEU A 103 1.00 13.84 -14.50
C LEU A 103 1.08 14.39 -13.07
N PHE A 104 0.39 15.49 -12.76
CA PHE A 104 0.28 15.98 -11.38
C PHE A 104 -0.46 14.99 -10.47
N ILE A 105 -1.56 14.41 -10.94
CA ILE A 105 -2.31 13.39 -10.19
C ILE A 105 -1.43 12.14 -9.98
N VAL A 106 -0.73 11.68 -11.01
CA VAL A 106 0.19 10.54 -10.91
C VAL A 106 1.31 10.83 -9.91
N GLY A 107 1.91 12.02 -9.96
CA GLY A 107 2.93 12.46 -9.01
C GLY A 107 2.42 12.47 -7.58
N ALA A 108 1.26 13.09 -7.33
CA ALA A 108 0.64 13.15 -6.01
C ALA A 108 0.32 11.76 -5.45
N ALA A 109 -0.26 10.87 -6.27
CA ALA A 109 -0.56 9.49 -5.88
C ALA A 109 0.72 8.69 -5.59
N THR A 110 1.78 8.88 -6.38
CA THR A 110 3.08 8.22 -6.18
C THR A 110 3.72 8.65 -4.87
N VAL A 111 3.70 9.94 -4.55
CA VAL A 111 4.17 10.46 -3.26
C VAL A 111 3.35 9.90 -2.11
N LEU A 112 2.02 9.82 -2.27
CA LEU A 112 1.15 9.26 -1.25
C LEU A 112 1.44 7.77 -0.99
N PHE A 113 1.70 6.98 -2.03
CA PHE A 113 2.16 5.59 -1.87
C PHE A 113 3.46 5.48 -1.08
N LEU A 114 4.41 6.40 -1.28
CA LEU A 114 5.65 6.43 -0.50
C LEU A 114 5.37 6.77 0.97
N PHE A 115 4.54 7.77 1.26
CA PHE A 115 4.17 8.11 2.65
C PHE A 115 3.47 6.96 3.35
N ILE A 116 2.51 6.32 2.69
CA ILE A 116 1.83 5.11 3.21
C ILE A 116 2.85 4.01 3.48
N GLY A 117 3.76 3.75 2.53
CA GLY A 117 4.81 2.74 2.68
C GLY A 117 5.71 3.02 3.88
N ILE A 118 6.21 4.26 4.01
CA ILE A 118 7.09 4.67 5.12
C ILE A 118 6.37 4.52 6.46
N HIS A 119 5.13 4.99 6.57
CA HIS A 119 4.35 4.90 7.80
C HIS A 119 4.08 3.45 8.19
N ASN A 120 3.63 2.62 7.25
CA ASN A 120 3.37 1.19 7.50
C ASN A 120 4.64 0.42 7.85
N SER A 121 5.79 0.77 7.24
CA SER A 121 7.09 0.19 7.60
C SER A 121 7.49 0.56 9.02
N TRP A 122 7.29 1.83 9.40
CA TRP A 122 7.58 2.30 10.76
C TRP A 122 6.73 1.56 11.80
N ASP A 123 5.42 1.49 11.57
CA ASP A 123 4.49 0.79 12.46
C ASP A 123 4.89 -0.68 12.67
N THR A 124 5.24 -1.38 11.58
CA THR A 124 5.72 -2.77 11.62
C THR A 124 6.99 -2.91 12.47
N VAL A 125 7.97 -2.00 12.31
CA VAL A 125 9.21 -2.03 13.10
C VAL A 125 8.91 -1.79 14.58
N THR A 126 8.07 -0.80 14.90
CA THR A 126 7.70 -0.51 16.29
C THR A 126 6.96 -1.69 16.93
N TYR A 127 6.07 -2.34 16.19
CA TYR A 127 5.36 -3.53 16.65
C TYR A 127 6.33 -4.66 16.98
N VAL A 128 7.27 -4.97 16.08
CA VAL A 128 8.27 -6.04 16.31
C VAL A 128 9.14 -5.74 17.53
N LEU A 129 9.58 -4.49 17.71
CA LEU A 129 10.39 -4.09 18.86
C LEU A 129 9.61 -4.21 20.18
N VAL A 130 8.35 -3.76 20.21
CA VAL A 130 7.49 -3.84 21.40
C VAL A 130 7.19 -5.30 21.76
N VAL A 131 6.82 -6.12 20.77
CA VAL A 131 6.54 -7.56 20.99
C VAL A 131 7.77 -8.29 21.50
N ARG A 132 8.96 -7.98 20.96
CA ARG A 132 10.22 -8.59 21.43
C ARG A 132 10.56 -8.18 22.86
N SER A 133 10.43 -6.89 23.20
CA SER A 133 10.67 -6.40 24.56
C SER A 133 9.73 -7.04 25.59
N GLN A 134 8.46 -7.28 25.25
CA GLN A 134 7.53 -7.97 26.13
C GLN A 134 7.86 -9.45 26.34
N ALA A 135 8.39 -10.12 25.33
CA ALA A 135 8.85 -11.50 25.44
C ALA A 135 10.07 -11.61 26.37
N ASP A 136 11.07 -10.74 26.18
CA ASP A 136 12.28 -10.71 27.01
C ASP A 136 11.95 -10.43 28.50
N ASN A 137 11.01 -9.52 28.79
CA ASN A 137 10.57 -9.24 30.16
C ASN A 137 9.85 -10.44 30.82
N LYS A 138 9.01 -11.16 30.06
CA LYS A 138 8.32 -12.35 30.59
C LYS A 138 9.28 -13.50 30.91
N ASP A 139 10.38 -13.63 30.17
CA ASP A 139 11.39 -14.64 30.44
C ASP A 139 12.23 -14.29 31.68
N GLN A 140 12.37 -13.00 32.02
CA GLN A 140 13.04 -12.55 33.25
C GLN A 140 12.19 -12.72 34.51
N ASP A 141 10.88 -12.47 34.44
CA ASP A 141 9.96 -12.64 35.59
C ASP A 141 9.71 -14.11 35.99
N ASN A 142 10.08 -15.06 35.12
CA ASN A 142 9.94 -16.50 35.33
C ASN A 142 11.22 -17.19 35.86
N ILE A 143 12.23 -16.42 36.29
CA ILE A 143 13.49 -16.88 36.90
C ILE A 143 13.56 -16.40 38.35
#